data_AF-A0A0G1JSI5-F1
#
_entry.id   AF-A0A0G1JSI5-F1
#
_cell.length_a   1.000
_cell.length_b   1.000
_cell.length_c   1.000
_cell.angle_alpha   90.00
_cell.angle_beta   90.00
_cell.angle_gamma   90.00
#
_symmetry.space_group_name_H-M   'P 1'
#
loop_
_entity.id
_entity.type
_entity.pdbx_description
1 polymer ?
#
loop_
_entity_poly.entity_id
_entity_poly.type
_entity_poly.pdbx_seq_one_letter_code
_entity_poly.pdbx_strand_id
1 'polypeptide(L)'
;MRLFTAESMELHEIYCYQRLMISLTGEERASVEGKLINLISDTVEKDPTKWGGYVARPLNFVDSPDSPFYQMLKDGVQNELDYLIEQQNIDGAWYPNWEWPTYKDTWEKVKLELAGKITVDVLQTLKRFGRI
;
A
#
# COMPACT_ATOMS: atom_id res chain seq x y z
N MET A 1 23.75 3.63 8.06
CA MET A 1 22.29 3.47 8.22
C MET A 1 21.90 2.11 7.64
N ARG A 2 21.09 1.29 8.35
CA ARG A 2 20.68 -0.07 7.93
C ARG A 2 20.14 -0.12 6.50
N LEU A 3 19.46 0.96 6.06
CA LEU A 3 19.01 1.14 4.68
C LEU A 3 20.07 0.80 3.63
N PHE A 4 21.30 1.27 3.81
CA PHE A 4 22.36 1.15 2.81
C PHE A 4 23.10 -0.19 2.85
N THR A 5 22.92 -1.00 3.90
CA THR A 5 23.62 -2.28 4.08
C THR A 5 22.70 -3.48 3.91
N ALA A 6 21.37 -3.30 3.96
CA ALA A 6 20.43 -4.40 3.84
C ALA A 6 20.20 -4.80 2.37
N GLU A 7 20.14 -6.11 2.15
CA GLU A 7 19.74 -6.71 0.86
C GLU A 7 18.22 -6.86 0.76
N SER A 8 17.54 -7.10 1.88
CA SER A 8 16.08 -7.17 1.97
C SER A 8 15.57 -6.46 3.23
N MET A 9 14.30 -6.04 3.20
CA MET A 9 13.62 -5.40 4.32
C MET A 9 12.16 -5.82 4.37
N GLU A 10 11.61 -5.85 5.59
CA GLU A 10 10.17 -6.05 5.78
C GLU A 10 9.40 -4.77 5.38
N LEU A 11 8.15 -4.94 4.92
CA LEU A 11 7.28 -3.88 4.42
C LEU A 11 7.26 -2.62 5.31
N HIS A 12 7.13 -2.78 6.63
CA HIS A 12 7.07 -1.65 7.53
C HIS A 12 8.40 -0.92 7.69
N GLU A 13 9.53 -1.62 7.56
CA GLU A 13 10.84 -0.95 7.54
C GLU A 13 10.93 0.00 6.34
N ILE A 14 10.48 -0.47 5.18
CA ILE A 14 10.47 0.33 3.94
C ILE A 14 9.55 1.54 4.09
N TYR A 15 8.36 1.40 4.69
CA TYR A 15 7.49 2.54 4.99
C TYR A 15 8.15 3.59 5.88
N CYS A 16 8.92 3.16 6.88
CA CYS A 16 9.63 4.09 7.76
C CYS A 16 10.63 4.94 6.95
N TYR A 17 11.36 4.32 6.03
CA TYR A 17 12.31 5.04 5.17
C TYR A 17 11.63 5.89 4.10
N GLN A 18 10.50 5.45 3.54
CA GLN A 18 9.70 6.28 2.64
C GLN A 18 9.19 7.54 3.35
N ARG A 19 8.73 7.42 4.60
CA ARG A 19 8.34 8.59 5.42
C ARG A 19 9.53 9.49 5.73
N LEU A 20 10.69 8.90 6.05
CA LEU A 20 11.92 9.67 6.27
C LEU A 20 12.31 10.47 5.02
N MET A 21 12.22 9.87 3.83
CA MET A 21 12.57 10.50 2.55
C MET A 21 11.82 11.82 2.32
N ILE A 22 10.57 11.95 2.81
CA ILE A 22 9.77 13.18 2.69
C ILE A 22 10.43 14.35 3.44
N SER A 23 11.13 14.08 4.53
CA SER A 23 11.83 15.09 5.34
C SER A 23 13.24 15.40 4.84
N LEU A 24 13.76 14.65 3.86
CA LEU A 24 15.10 14.84 3.31
C LEU A 24 15.08 15.74 2.07
N THR A 25 16.23 16.37 1.80
CA THR A 25 16.44 17.20 0.61
C THR A 25 17.80 16.90 -0.03
N GLY A 26 18.03 17.37 -1.26
CA GLY A 26 19.31 17.24 -1.94
C GLY A 26 19.81 15.80 -2.13
N GLU A 27 21.12 15.62 -1.97
CA GLU A 27 21.82 14.35 -2.22
C GLU A 27 21.38 13.23 -1.27
N GLU A 28 21.10 13.55 -0.01
CA GLU A 28 20.63 12.57 0.98
C GLU A 28 19.28 11.96 0.57
N ARG A 29 18.35 12.81 0.11
CA ARG A 29 17.07 12.35 -0.42
C ARG A 29 17.27 11.44 -1.62
N ALA A 30 18.09 11.85 -2.60
CA ALA A 30 18.33 11.07 -3.81
C ALA A 30 18.96 9.70 -3.50
N SER A 31 19.88 9.64 -2.53
CA SER A 31 20.49 8.40 -2.06
C SER A 31 19.48 7.45 -1.40
N VAL A 32 18.61 7.98 -0.54
CA VAL A 32 17.53 7.20 0.08
C VAL A 32 16.52 6.71 -0.96
N GLU A 33 16.09 7.57 -1.87
CA GLU A 33 15.16 7.24 -2.96
C GLU A 33 15.70 6.13 -3.85
N GLY A 34 16.96 6.23 -4.28
CA GLY A 34 17.61 5.20 -5.10
C GLY A 34 17.68 3.84 -4.41
N LYS A 35 17.89 3.80 -3.09
CA LYS A 35 17.88 2.53 -2.34
C LYS A 35 16.47 1.99 -2.15
N LEU A 36 15.48 2.87 -1.92
CA LEU A 36 14.07 2.50 -1.81
C LEU A 36 13.52 1.89 -3.10
N ILE A 37 13.90 2.41 -4.28
CA ILE A 37 13.49 1.85 -5.57
C ILE A 37 13.76 0.34 -5.65
N ASN A 38 14.98 -0.09 -5.30
CA ASN A 38 15.36 -1.50 -5.34
C ASN A 38 14.59 -2.32 -4.29
N LEU A 39 14.56 -1.84 -3.04
CA LEU A 39 13.89 -2.56 -1.95
C LEU A 39 12.39 -2.74 -2.19
N ILE A 40 11.73 -1.70 -2.71
CA ILE A 40 10.30 -1.76 -3.05
C ILE A 40 10.06 -2.74 -4.18
N SER A 41 10.86 -2.67 -5.25
CA SER A 41 10.73 -3.57 -6.41
C SER A 41 10.83 -5.04 -6.03
N ASP A 42 11.69 -5.38 -5.06
CA ASP A 42 11.92 -6.74 -4.60
C ASP A 42 10.86 -7.22 -3.58
N THR A 43 10.21 -6.29 -2.88
CA THR A 43 9.25 -6.61 -1.80
C THR A 43 7.81 -6.67 -2.29
N VAL A 44 7.45 -5.90 -3.32
CA VAL A 44 6.07 -5.85 -3.85
C VAL A 44 5.66 -7.20 -4.44
N GLU A 45 4.52 -7.72 -3.95
CA GLU A 45 3.88 -8.91 -4.49
C GLU A 45 3.15 -8.57 -5.79
N LYS A 46 3.57 -9.22 -6.88
CA LYS A 46 3.10 -8.96 -8.24
C LYS A 46 1.94 -9.86 -8.64
N ASP A 47 1.69 -10.93 -7.88
CA ASP A 47 0.62 -11.90 -8.10
C ASP A 47 -0.68 -11.47 -7.37
N PRO A 48 -1.74 -11.06 -8.11
CA PRO A 48 -3.00 -10.62 -7.52
C PRO A 48 -3.70 -11.68 -6.67
N THR A 49 -3.44 -12.96 -6.92
CA THR A 49 -4.06 -14.06 -6.16
C THR A 49 -3.63 -14.08 -4.69
N LYS A 50 -2.50 -13.44 -4.38
CA LYS A 50 -1.98 -13.33 -3.01
C LYS A 50 -2.35 -12.03 -2.30
N TRP A 51 -2.99 -11.08 -2.98
CA TRP A 51 -3.33 -9.77 -2.41
C TRP A 51 -4.42 -9.83 -1.33
N GLY A 52 -5.11 -10.96 -1.18
CA GLY A 52 -5.98 -11.23 -0.03
C GLY A 52 -5.21 -11.49 1.27
N GLY A 53 -3.89 -11.68 1.23
CA GLY A 53 -3.05 -11.94 2.39
C GLY A 53 -2.31 -10.70 2.91
N TYR A 54 -1.38 -10.94 3.84
CA TYR A 54 -0.48 -9.92 4.38
C TYR A 54 0.76 -9.77 3.49
N VAL A 55 0.63 -8.99 2.42
CA VAL A 55 1.69 -8.76 1.41
C VAL A 55 1.83 -7.28 1.09
N ALA A 56 3.01 -6.89 0.61
CA ALA A 56 3.25 -5.54 0.12
C ALA A 56 2.67 -5.38 -1.30
N ARG A 57 1.77 -4.43 -1.50
CA ARG A 57 1.11 -4.18 -2.79
C ARG A 57 1.59 -2.86 -3.42
N PRO A 58 1.44 -2.66 -4.73
CA PRO A 58 1.86 -1.42 -5.39
C PRO A 58 1.35 -0.11 -4.74
N LEU A 59 0.06 -0.03 -4.43
CA LEU A 59 -0.59 1.14 -3.82
C LEU A 59 -0.16 1.39 -2.37
N ASN A 60 0.56 0.45 -1.76
CA ASN A 60 1.19 0.71 -0.47
C ASN A 60 2.33 1.71 -0.55
N PHE A 61 3.04 1.77 -1.68
CA PHE A 61 4.18 2.65 -1.89
C PHE A 61 3.86 3.82 -2.84
N VAL A 62 2.75 3.73 -3.58
CA VAL A 62 2.30 4.74 -4.55
C VAL A 62 0.93 5.29 -4.12
N ASP A 63 0.93 6.51 -3.58
CA ASP A 63 -0.30 7.20 -3.15
C ASP A 63 -0.96 8.02 -4.27
N SER A 64 -0.20 8.39 -5.31
CA SER A 64 -0.61 9.22 -6.43
C SER A 64 0.25 8.97 -7.68
N PRO A 65 -0.22 9.38 -8.88
CA PRO A 65 0.58 9.35 -10.11
C PRO A 65 1.88 10.18 -10.04
N ASP A 66 1.96 11.13 -9.11
CA ASP A 66 3.14 12.00 -8.90
C ASP A 66 4.20 11.35 -7.99
N SER A 67 3.92 10.17 -7.43
CA SER A 67 4.88 9.43 -6.61
C SER A 67 6.17 9.12 -7.40
N PRO A 68 7.36 9.25 -6.80
CA PRO A 68 8.62 8.88 -7.44
C PRO A 68 8.67 7.39 -7.81
N PHE A 69 7.87 6.55 -7.15
CA PHE A 69 7.79 5.11 -7.39
C PHE A 69 6.71 4.73 -8.41
N TYR A 70 5.93 5.69 -8.93
CA TYR A 70 4.79 5.37 -9.81
C TYR A 70 5.24 4.72 -11.12
N GLN A 71 6.25 5.28 -11.80
CA GLN A 71 6.64 4.78 -13.13
C GLN A 71 7.11 3.32 -13.08
N MET A 72 7.86 2.93 -12.06
CA MET A 72 8.37 1.55 -11.95
C MET A 72 7.28 0.54 -11.52
N LEU A 73 6.24 1.02 -10.83
CA LEU A 73 5.13 0.19 -10.33
C LEU A 73 3.84 0.36 -11.15
N LYS A 74 3.88 1.09 -12.27
CA LYS A 74 2.69 1.54 -12.99
C LYS A 74 1.73 0.40 -13.30
N ASP A 75 2.22 -0.68 -13.89
CA ASP A 75 1.39 -1.84 -14.26
C ASP A 75 0.78 -2.51 -13.03
N GLY A 76 1.56 -2.65 -11.96
CA GLY A 76 1.09 -3.17 -10.69
C GLY A 76 0.01 -2.28 -10.06
N VAL A 77 0.18 -0.95 -10.12
CA VAL A 77 -0.82 0.01 -9.63
C VAL A 77 -2.11 -0.11 -10.43
N GLN A 78 -2.05 -0.19 -11.76
CA GLN A 78 -3.25 -0.36 -12.57
C GLN A 78 -3.98 -1.67 -12.24
N ASN A 79 -3.24 -2.77 -12.12
CA ASN A 79 -3.79 -4.07 -11.75
C ASN A 79 -4.42 -4.05 -10.34
N GLU A 80 -3.80 -3.37 -9.37
CA GLU A 80 -4.36 -3.26 -8.02
C GLU A 80 -5.62 -2.38 -8.00
N LEU A 81 -5.67 -1.32 -8.80
CA LEU A 81 -6.87 -0.51 -8.95
C LEU A 81 -8.04 -1.32 -9.54
N ASP A 82 -7.77 -2.17 -10.54
CA ASP A 82 -8.76 -3.10 -11.10
C ASP A 82 -9.24 -4.09 -10.04
N TYR A 83 -8.30 -4.71 -9.32
CA TYR A 83 -8.61 -5.61 -8.22
C TYR A 83 -9.48 -4.95 -7.15
N LEU A 84 -9.18 -3.71 -6.74
CA LEU A 84 -9.99 -3.00 -5.75
C LEU A 84 -11.43 -2.82 -6.23
N ILE A 85 -11.65 -2.48 -7.50
CA ILE A 85 -12.99 -2.34 -8.10
C ILE A 85 -13.72 -3.69 -8.10
N GLU A 86 -13.04 -4.77 -8.50
CA GLU A 86 -13.61 -6.12 -8.50
C GLU A 86 -13.97 -6.64 -7.10
N GLN A 87 -13.24 -6.19 -6.07
CA GLN A 87 -13.50 -6.55 -4.67
C GLN A 87 -14.58 -5.69 -3.99
N GLN A 88 -15.22 -4.76 -4.70
CA GLN A 88 -16.32 -3.98 -4.12
C GLN A 88 -17.50 -4.91 -3.79
N ASN A 89 -17.99 -4.86 -2.55
CA ASN A 89 -19.17 -5.63 -2.17
C ASN A 89 -20.45 -5.03 -2.76
N ILE A 90 -21.53 -5.81 -2.76
CA ILE A 90 -22.84 -5.40 -3.30
C ILE A 90 -23.44 -4.18 -2.59
N ASP A 91 -23.08 -3.96 -1.33
CA ASP A 91 -23.44 -2.78 -0.53
C ASP A 91 -22.54 -1.57 -0.82
N GLY A 92 -21.56 -1.72 -1.72
CA GLY A 92 -20.59 -0.71 -2.12
C GLY A 92 -19.38 -0.60 -1.20
N ALA A 93 -19.29 -1.39 -0.12
CA ALA A 93 -18.25 -1.27 0.89
C ALA A 93 -17.08 -2.25 0.68
N TRP A 94 -15.95 -1.93 1.31
CA TRP A 94 -14.82 -2.85 1.48
C TRP A 94 -14.65 -3.18 2.97
N TYR A 95 -14.42 -4.45 3.26
CA TYR A 95 -14.25 -4.95 4.62
C TYR A 95 -12.82 -5.41 4.88
N PRO A 96 -12.35 -5.40 6.15
CA PRO A 96 -11.08 -6.02 6.51
C PRO A 96 -11.03 -7.50 6.10
N ASN A 97 -9.89 -7.95 5.61
CA ASN A 97 -9.60 -9.36 5.27
C ASN A 97 -8.99 -10.14 6.46
N TRP A 98 -8.98 -9.56 7.65
CA TRP A 98 -8.46 -10.13 8.88
C TRP A 98 -9.46 -9.91 10.01
N GLU A 99 -9.32 -10.64 11.12
CA GLU A 99 -10.18 -10.52 12.30
C GLU A 99 -9.41 -10.60 13.62
N TRP A 100 -10.01 -10.11 14.71
CA TRP A 100 -9.50 -10.32 16.06
C TRP A 100 -10.14 -11.56 16.69
N PRO A 101 -9.39 -12.67 16.86
CA PRO A 101 -9.98 -13.95 17.29
C PRO A 101 -10.47 -13.93 18.74
N THR A 102 -9.87 -13.09 19.60
CA THR A 102 -10.10 -13.09 21.06
C THR A 102 -11.20 -12.13 21.51
N TYR A 103 -11.59 -11.14 20.70
CA TYR A 103 -12.49 -10.05 21.09
C TYR A 103 -13.69 -9.89 20.13
N LYS A 104 -14.42 -10.99 19.88
CA LYS A 104 -15.46 -11.04 18.84
C LYS A 104 -16.55 -9.96 18.95
N ASP A 105 -17.09 -9.74 20.15
CA ASP A 105 -18.15 -8.74 20.33
C ASP A 105 -17.67 -7.30 20.05
N THR A 106 -16.41 -7.01 20.37
CA THR A 106 -15.78 -5.73 20.04
C THR A 106 -15.42 -5.67 18.57
N TRP A 107 -14.96 -6.79 18.01
CA TRP A 107 -14.58 -6.91 16.61
C TRP A 107 -15.76 -6.60 15.68
N GLU A 108 -16.95 -7.10 15.94
CA GLU A 108 -18.12 -6.81 15.08
C GLU A 108 -18.42 -5.30 14.99
N LYS A 109 -18.22 -4.55 16.09
CA LYS A 109 -18.38 -3.08 16.09
C LYS A 109 -17.24 -2.40 15.34
N VAL A 110 -16.00 -2.75 15.66
CA VAL A 110 -14.80 -2.17 15.06
C VAL A 110 -14.71 -2.49 13.56
N LYS A 111 -15.15 -3.67 13.13
CA LYS A 111 -15.18 -4.10 11.73
C LYS A 111 -16.01 -3.15 10.89
N LEU A 112 -17.15 -2.67 11.40
CA LEU A 112 -18.00 -1.71 10.69
C LEU A 112 -17.31 -0.34 10.57
N GLU A 113 -16.69 0.15 11.64
CA GLU A 113 -15.93 1.42 11.62
C GLU A 113 -14.74 1.34 10.66
N LEU A 114 -14.01 0.22 10.69
CA LEU A 114 -12.92 -0.06 9.77
C LEU A 114 -13.42 -0.14 8.33
N ALA A 115 -14.54 -0.80 8.07
CA ALA A 115 -15.12 -0.89 6.74
C ALA A 115 -15.45 0.50 6.18
N GLY A 116 -16.01 1.39 7.01
CA GLY A 116 -16.23 2.80 6.64
C GLY A 116 -14.93 3.51 6.25
N LYS A 117 -13.89 3.39 7.07
CA LYS A 117 -12.58 3.98 6.78
C LYS A 117 -11.96 3.41 5.49
N ILE A 118 -11.92 2.08 5.36
CA ILE A 118 -11.33 1.39 4.19
C ILE A 118 -12.08 1.81 2.93
N THR A 119 -13.41 1.87 2.97
CA THR A 119 -14.23 2.30 1.84
C THR A 119 -13.86 3.72 1.39
N VAL A 120 -13.73 4.66 2.33
CA VAL A 120 -13.29 6.03 2.01
C VAL A 120 -11.88 6.05 1.42
N ASP A 121 -10.94 5.32 2.03
CA ASP A 121 -9.55 5.26 1.55
C ASP A 121 -9.46 4.69 0.12
N VAL A 122 -10.22 3.62 -0.18
CA VAL A 122 -10.28 3.01 -1.52
C VAL A 122 -10.89 3.98 -2.53
N LEU A 123 -12.04 4.59 -2.23
CA LEU A 123 -12.67 5.56 -3.12
C LEU A 123 -11.78 6.78 -3.40
N GLN A 124 -11.10 7.30 -2.37
CA GLN A 124 -10.14 8.39 -2.55
C GLN A 124 -8.97 7.96 -3.45
N THR A 125 -8.50 6.73 -3.29
CA THR A 125 -7.43 6.16 -4.14
C THR A 125 -7.91 6.06 -5.58
N LEU A 126 -9.06 5.42 -5.82
CA LEU A 126 -9.66 5.31 -7.16
C LEU A 126 -9.83 6.69 -7.81
N LYS A 127 -10.32 7.68 -7.07
CA LYS A 127 -10.46 9.07 -7.54
C LYS A 127 -9.11 9.71 -7.87
N ARG A 128 -8.09 9.57 -7.01
CA ARG A 128 -6.73 10.11 -7.26
C ARG A 128 -6.12 9.57 -8.55
N PHE A 129 -6.43 8.32 -8.89
CA PHE A 129 -5.97 7.68 -10.14
C PHE A 129 -6.97 7.81 -11.30
N GLY A 130 -8.03 8.62 -11.17
CA GLY A 130 -8.99 8.91 -12.25
C GLY A 130 -9.85 7.71 -12.66
N ARG A 131 -10.07 6.76 -11.74
CA ARG A 131 -10.92 5.58 -11.98
C ARG A 131 -12.41 5.87 -11.76
N ILE A 132 -12.72 6.92 -10.98
CA ILE A 132 -14.06 7.41 -10.66
C ILE A 132 -14.08 8.94 -10.57
#